data_AF-A0AAE0C8K4-F1
#
_entry.id   AF-A0AAE0C8K4-F1
#
_cell.length_a   1.000
_cell.length_b   1.000
_cell.length_c   1.000
_cell.angle_alpha   90.00
_cell.angle_beta   90.00
_cell.angle_gamma   90.00
#
_symmetry.space_group_name_H-M   'P 1'
#
loop_
_entity.id
_entity.type
_entity.pdbx_description
1 polymer ?
#
loop_
_entity_poly.entity_id
_entity_poly.type
_entity_poly.pdbx_seq_one_letter_code
_entity_poly.pdbx_strand_id
1 'polypeptide(L)'
;MFEQFTYHGALSKAGTMSTRETHPAAVNAATASSPFPSISILPFGRIRKSARTRTPKTAPAASLDSQSGEQGSFSAGTKRTPRAGLLVNVDTNGSATSQDVICPPFIATAPGKWREKYASVCAACFEARVHCTHHPERRLRLLFIGHNPSEHAWASGNFYSNPTNRMWKLLRLGGIIPDEWGPEDNNNMPSMLGVGLTDLGTEPGNDANSYKRAKMREWRSDLYGRLEAHLARVAACSAPGSAGDQRTEGRHSPAVVAFTGKRQYGQLFQPPLKRVTTGLQPPDSLPPGWPLPTSTEVWVLPSTSGRAVIPPGELEGVYIALGKRISYETWERVTVQ
;
A
#
# COMPACT_ATOMS: atom_id res chain seq x y z
N MET A 1 17.02 -70.68 13.47
CA MET A 1 16.32 -71.50 12.45
C MET A 1 16.23 -70.63 11.21
N PHE A 2 17.17 -70.87 10.26
CA PHE A 2 17.16 -70.55 8.81
C PHE A 2 16.95 -69.09 8.33
N GLU A 3 17.65 -68.51 7.35
CA GLU A 3 18.88 -68.78 6.56
C GLU A 3 19.13 -67.48 5.73
N GLN A 4 20.31 -66.87 5.81
CA GLN A 4 21.29 -66.65 4.72
C GLN A 4 20.79 -66.34 3.29
N PHE A 5 21.34 -65.27 2.69
CA PHE A 5 22.17 -65.40 1.48
C PHE A 5 23.19 -64.25 1.37
N THR A 6 24.46 -64.65 1.40
CA THR A 6 25.68 -63.93 1.00
C THR A 6 26.00 -64.20 -0.47
N TYR A 7 26.73 -63.30 -1.15
CA TYR A 7 27.98 -63.56 -1.92
C TYR A 7 28.39 -62.28 -2.71
N HIS A 8 29.57 -61.69 -2.42
CA HIS A 8 30.85 -61.75 -3.19
C HIS A 8 30.79 -61.12 -4.60
N GLY A 9 31.76 -60.34 -5.10
CA GLY A 9 33.09 -59.96 -4.62
C GLY A 9 33.90 -59.25 -5.73
N ALA A 10 35.00 -58.60 -5.32
CA ALA A 10 36.28 -58.30 -6.01
C ALA A 10 36.27 -57.56 -7.38
N LEU A 11 36.86 -56.35 -7.51
CA LEU A 11 38.29 -55.99 -7.59
C LEU A 11 39.08 -56.56 -8.79
N SER A 12 39.49 -55.68 -9.73
CA SER A 12 40.82 -55.61 -10.37
C SER A 12 40.87 -54.34 -11.25
N LYS A 13 41.59 -53.28 -10.90
CA LYS A 13 43.02 -52.95 -11.15
C LYS A 13 43.43 -52.69 -12.61
N ALA A 14 44.06 -51.52 -12.77
CA ALA A 14 45.06 -51.08 -13.77
C ALA A 14 44.59 -50.93 -15.24
N GLY A 15 45.01 -49.93 -16.02
CA GLY A 15 45.94 -48.84 -15.80
C GLY A 15 46.12 -48.03 -17.10
N THR A 16 46.70 -46.83 -16.93
CA THR A 16 47.61 -46.10 -17.85
C THR A 16 47.22 -45.65 -19.27
N MET A 17 47.61 -44.38 -19.52
CA MET A 17 47.96 -43.66 -20.76
C MET A 17 46.80 -43.11 -21.63
N SER A 18 46.60 -41.78 -21.69
CA SER A 18 47.40 -40.72 -22.35
C SER A 18 47.23 -40.69 -23.86
N THR A 19 46.48 -39.70 -24.38
CA THR A 19 46.90 -38.82 -25.48
C THR A 19 46.03 -37.55 -25.55
N ARG A 20 46.72 -36.42 -25.74
CA ARG A 20 46.21 -35.13 -26.29
C ARG A 20 45.55 -35.32 -27.65
N GLU A 21 44.64 -34.41 -28.00
CA GLU A 21 44.55 -33.66 -29.28
C GLU A 21 43.26 -32.82 -29.26
N THR A 22 43.33 -31.50 -29.05
CA THR A 22 43.38 -30.40 -30.05
C THR A 22 42.15 -30.26 -30.96
N HIS A 23 41.52 -29.08 -30.88
CA HIS A 23 40.55 -28.50 -31.81
C HIS A 23 40.97 -28.56 -33.28
N PRO A 24 40.01 -28.42 -34.21
CA PRO A 24 40.00 -27.18 -34.98
C PRO A 24 38.61 -26.54 -35.19
N ALA A 25 38.67 -25.38 -35.84
CA ALA A 25 37.71 -24.30 -35.90
C ALA A 25 36.62 -24.43 -36.98
N ALA A 26 35.58 -23.61 -36.78
CA ALA A 26 34.86 -22.76 -37.75
C ALA A 26 34.34 -23.33 -39.09
N VAL A 27 33.05 -23.10 -39.33
CA VAL A 27 32.49 -22.85 -40.66
C VAL A 27 31.43 -21.75 -40.59
N ASN A 28 31.47 -20.89 -41.61
CA ASN A 28 30.77 -19.62 -41.78
C ASN A 28 29.42 -19.74 -42.51
N ALA A 29 28.55 -18.75 -42.23
CA ALA A 29 27.69 -17.97 -43.13
C ALA A 29 26.49 -18.61 -43.89
N ALA A 30 25.30 -18.01 -43.69
CA ALA A 30 24.39 -17.47 -44.71
C ALA A 30 23.16 -16.84 -44.00
N THR A 31 23.04 -15.51 -43.90
CA THR A 31 22.24 -14.61 -44.77
C THR A 31 20.81 -15.08 -45.09
N ALA A 32 19.82 -14.45 -44.45
CA ALA A 32 18.47 -14.28 -45.00
C ALA A 32 17.93 -12.90 -44.57
N SER A 33 17.94 -11.97 -45.52
CA SER A 33 17.26 -10.68 -45.49
C SER A 33 15.85 -10.83 -46.05
N SER A 34 14.86 -10.15 -45.45
CA SER A 34 13.55 -9.91 -46.08
C SER A 34 12.96 -8.59 -45.56
N PRO A 35 12.20 -7.84 -46.38
CA PRO A 35 12.14 -6.38 -46.32
C PRO A 35 10.81 -5.85 -45.81
N PHE A 36 10.84 -4.76 -45.03
CA PHE A 36 9.71 -3.83 -44.91
C PHE A 36 10.22 -2.39 -44.80
N PRO A 37 9.49 -1.40 -45.35
CA PRO A 37 10.06 -0.16 -45.83
C PRO A 37 10.34 0.86 -44.73
N SER A 38 11.51 1.52 -44.83
CA SER A 38 11.86 2.73 -44.08
C SER A 38 10.96 3.89 -44.49
N ILE A 39 10.23 4.46 -43.52
CA ILE A 39 9.63 5.79 -43.64
C ILE A 39 10.68 6.82 -43.24
N SER A 40 11.13 7.61 -44.22
CA SER A 40 12.01 8.76 -44.03
C SER A 40 11.26 9.88 -43.30
N ILE A 41 11.68 10.19 -42.07
CA ILE A 41 11.27 11.43 -41.37
C ILE A 41 12.44 12.41 -41.44
N LEU A 42 12.17 13.55 -42.08
CA LEU A 42 13.07 14.69 -42.27
C LEU A 42 13.53 15.28 -40.91
N PRO A 43 14.74 15.86 -40.83
CA PRO A 43 15.24 16.46 -39.60
C PRO A 43 14.52 17.78 -39.33
N PHE A 44 13.70 17.82 -38.26
CA PHE A 44 13.15 19.07 -37.76
C PHE A 44 14.23 19.95 -37.15
N GLY A 45 14.22 21.21 -37.56
CA GLY A 45 15.22 22.21 -37.29
C GLY A 45 15.43 22.56 -35.81
N ARG A 46 16.67 22.95 -35.55
CA ARG A 46 17.20 23.55 -34.32
C ARG A 46 16.43 24.83 -33.97
N ILE A 47 15.57 24.80 -32.95
CA ILE A 47 14.99 26.03 -32.37
C ILE A 47 15.97 26.59 -31.34
N ARG A 48 16.47 27.80 -31.61
CA ARG A 48 17.37 28.58 -30.75
C ARG A 48 16.65 29.03 -29.48
N LYS A 49 17.34 28.94 -28.34
CA LYS A 49 16.95 29.54 -27.06
C LYS A 49 16.90 31.07 -27.20
N SER A 50 15.74 31.66 -26.97
CA SER A 50 15.59 33.11 -26.77
C SER A 50 15.75 33.41 -25.27
N ALA A 51 16.74 34.24 -24.96
CA ALA A 51 16.97 34.79 -23.62
C ALA A 51 15.85 35.79 -23.30
N ARG A 52 15.12 35.58 -22.19
CA ARG A 52 14.19 36.57 -21.67
C ARG A 52 14.83 37.30 -20.50
N THR A 53 14.99 38.60 -20.72
CA THR A 53 15.51 39.62 -19.82
C THR A 53 14.69 39.73 -18.53
N ARG A 54 15.43 39.98 -17.44
CA ARG A 54 14.97 40.21 -16.07
C ARG A 54 14.43 41.64 -15.96
N THR A 55 13.19 41.82 -15.53
CA THR A 55 12.68 43.10 -15.00
C THR A 55 12.30 42.94 -13.53
N PRO A 56 12.55 43.94 -12.66
CA PRO A 56 12.37 43.79 -11.21
C PRO A 56 10.92 44.02 -10.80
N LYS A 57 10.45 43.25 -9.82
CA LYS A 57 9.15 43.44 -9.14
C LYS A 57 9.36 44.41 -7.97
N THR A 58 8.68 45.55 -8.05
CA THR A 58 8.44 46.50 -6.96
C THR A 58 7.48 45.91 -5.92
N ALA A 59 7.77 46.14 -4.66
CA ALA A 59 6.90 45.84 -3.51
C ALA A 59 5.92 47.00 -3.27
N PRO A 60 4.73 46.75 -2.71
CA PRO A 60 3.99 47.79 -2.00
C PRO A 60 4.11 47.61 -0.49
N ALA A 61 4.33 48.75 0.17
CA ALA A 61 4.28 48.95 1.60
C ALA A 61 2.82 48.86 2.11
N ALA A 62 2.63 48.29 3.29
CA ALA A 62 1.39 48.41 4.06
C ALA A 62 1.62 49.46 5.15
N SER A 63 0.86 50.56 5.06
CA SER A 63 0.75 51.59 6.08
C SER A 63 -0.23 51.14 7.17
N LEU A 64 0.17 51.44 8.41
CA LEU A 64 -0.71 51.55 9.57
C LEU A 64 -1.73 52.67 9.34
N ASP A 65 -2.98 52.43 9.69
CA ASP A 65 -3.81 53.43 10.35
C ASP A 65 -4.94 52.78 11.14
N SER A 66 -5.25 53.44 12.24
CA SER A 66 -6.06 53.00 13.37
C SER A 66 -7.34 53.83 13.51
N GLN A 67 -8.27 53.30 14.33
CA GLN A 67 -9.50 53.92 14.87
C GLN A 67 -10.68 53.90 13.90
N SER A 68 -11.95 53.79 14.29
CA SER A 68 -12.71 53.44 15.50
C SER A 68 -14.18 53.51 15.03
N GLY A 69 -15.11 52.72 15.58
CA GLY A 69 -16.50 52.78 15.15
C GLY A 69 -17.36 51.67 15.73
N GLU A 70 -18.20 52.07 16.66
CA GLU A 70 -18.97 51.28 17.60
C GLU A 70 -20.41 51.04 17.09
N GLN A 71 -21.09 50.07 17.72
CA GLN A 71 -22.55 49.87 17.83
C GLN A 71 -23.30 49.05 16.76
N GLY A 72 -24.02 48.04 17.26
CA GLY A 72 -24.98 47.22 16.51
C GLY A 72 -25.50 46.05 17.34
N SER A 73 -26.42 46.34 18.27
CA SER A 73 -27.20 45.40 19.10
C SER A 73 -27.96 44.34 18.29
N PHE A 74 -28.15 43.13 18.83
CA PHE A 74 -29.46 42.48 19.04
C PHE A 74 -29.30 41.16 19.82
N SER A 75 -30.10 40.99 20.87
CA SER A 75 -30.24 39.77 21.66
C SER A 75 -31.73 39.56 21.95
N ALA A 76 -32.24 38.33 21.80
CA ALA A 76 -33.09 37.60 22.77
C ALA A 76 -33.93 36.47 22.14
N GLY A 77 -34.04 35.37 22.89
CA GLY A 77 -35.05 34.29 22.76
C GLY A 77 -34.53 33.05 22.03
N THR A 78 -34.45 31.84 22.60
CA THR A 78 -35.41 31.18 23.49
C THR A 78 -34.73 30.06 24.27
N LYS A 79 -35.02 29.96 25.58
CA LYS A 79 -34.62 28.85 26.46
C LYS A 79 -35.49 27.62 26.19
N ARG A 80 -34.87 26.45 25.98
CA ARG A 80 -35.50 25.13 26.15
C ARG A 80 -34.53 24.18 26.84
N THR A 81 -34.86 23.83 28.08
CA THR A 81 -34.27 22.72 28.83
C THR A 81 -34.83 21.39 28.34
N PRO A 82 -34.03 20.33 28.19
CA PRO A 82 -34.54 18.97 28.16
C PRO A 82 -34.45 18.31 29.54
N ARG A 83 -35.52 17.58 29.80
CA ARG A 83 -35.96 16.86 30.99
C ARG A 83 -34.99 15.75 31.41
N ALA A 84 -34.93 15.51 32.72
CA ALA A 84 -34.24 14.40 33.37
C ALA A 84 -34.57 13.04 32.72
N GLY A 85 -33.52 12.26 32.47
CA GLY A 85 -33.60 10.91 31.91
C GLY A 85 -34.32 9.95 32.85
N LEU A 86 -35.22 9.18 32.25
CA LEU A 86 -35.95 8.07 32.84
C LEU A 86 -34.96 6.94 33.13
N LEU A 87 -34.85 6.56 34.41
CA LEU A 87 -34.15 5.35 34.85
C LEU A 87 -34.90 4.13 34.31
N VAL A 88 -34.21 3.26 33.58
CA VAL A 88 -34.71 1.92 33.24
C VAL A 88 -33.90 0.92 34.07
N ASN A 89 -34.63 0.13 34.87
CA ASN A 89 -34.09 -0.89 35.76
C ASN A 89 -33.44 -2.02 34.97
N VAL A 90 -32.36 -2.55 35.55
CA VAL A 90 -31.64 -3.75 35.11
C VAL A 90 -32.42 -4.97 35.61
N ASP A 91 -32.94 -5.77 34.68
CA ASP A 91 -33.39 -7.12 34.98
C ASP A 91 -32.18 -8.06 35.02
N THR A 92 -31.92 -8.60 36.21
CA THR A 92 -30.95 -9.65 36.48
C THR A 92 -31.55 -11.00 36.10
N ASN A 93 -31.17 -11.56 34.94
CA ASN A 93 -30.97 -12.99 34.66
C ASN A 93 -30.92 -13.26 33.16
N GLY A 94 -29.76 -13.70 32.64
CA GLY A 94 -29.68 -14.24 31.29
C GLY A 94 -28.26 -14.27 30.74
N SER A 95 -27.68 -15.48 30.70
CA SER A 95 -26.64 -15.97 29.78
C SER A 95 -25.57 -14.97 29.33
N ALA A 96 -24.34 -15.15 29.81
CA ALA A 96 -23.16 -14.44 29.31
C ALA A 96 -23.02 -14.60 27.78
N THR A 97 -23.51 -13.62 27.04
CA THR A 97 -23.19 -13.44 25.63
C THR A 97 -21.73 -13.04 25.53
N SER A 98 -21.01 -13.70 24.62
CA SER A 98 -19.59 -13.50 24.32
C SER A 98 -19.19 -12.02 24.45
N GLN A 99 -18.38 -11.72 25.45
CA GLN A 99 -17.81 -10.39 25.60
C GLN A 99 -16.95 -10.11 24.37
N ASP A 100 -17.43 -9.18 23.55
CA ASP A 100 -16.70 -8.60 22.43
C ASP A 100 -15.37 -8.07 22.96
N VAL A 101 -14.28 -8.75 22.59
CA VAL A 101 -12.93 -8.22 22.81
C VAL A 101 -12.75 -7.05 21.87
N ILE A 102 -13.11 -5.85 22.34
CA ILE A 102 -12.82 -4.60 21.63
C ILE A 102 -11.32 -4.35 21.76
N CYS A 103 -10.54 -4.81 20.80
CA CYS A 103 -9.15 -4.37 20.68
C CYS A 103 -9.13 -2.88 20.36
N PRO A 104 -8.34 -2.07 21.10
CA PRO A 104 -8.25 -0.65 20.82
C PRO A 104 -7.70 -0.49 19.39
N PRO A 105 -8.46 0.18 18.52
CA PRO A 105 -8.14 0.33 17.11
C PRO A 105 -6.94 1.25 16.91
N PHE A 106 -6.27 1.16 15.76
CA PHE A 106 -5.13 2.04 15.49
C PHE A 106 -5.57 3.50 15.40
N ILE A 107 -5.09 4.31 16.33
CA ILE A 107 -5.23 5.76 16.30
C ILE A 107 -3.91 6.32 15.78
N ALA A 108 -3.93 6.85 14.56
CA ALA A 108 -2.81 7.65 14.07
C ALA A 108 -2.61 8.82 15.04
N THR A 109 -1.38 9.00 15.54
CA THR A 109 -1.07 10.11 16.44
C THR A 109 -1.39 11.44 15.75
N ALA A 110 -1.93 12.41 16.50
CA ALA A 110 -2.13 13.77 16.02
C ALA A 110 -0.83 14.29 15.35
N PRO A 111 -0.91 15.01 14.20
CA PRO A 111 -2.09 15.62 13.59
C PRO A 111 -2.89 14.73 12.63
N GLY A 112 -2.72 13.40 12.69
CA GLY A 112 -3.28 12.39 11.78
C GLY A 112 -4.80 12.47 11.54
N LYS A 113 -5.20 13.18 10.49
CA LYS A 113 -6.53 13.02 9.89
C LYS A 113 -6.53 11.67 9.16
N TRP A 114 -7.14 10.64 9.76
CA TRP A 114 -7.46 9.35 9.12
C TRP A 114 -6.41 8.78 8.17
N ARG A 115 -5.18 8.61 8.68
CA ARG A 115 -4.04 8.18 7.89
C ARG A 115 -4.12 6.71 7.45
N GLU A 116 -4.83 5.86 8.18
CA GLU A 116 -4.84 4.42 7.92
C GLU A 116 -6.25 3.91 7.65
N LYS A 117 -6.38 2.99 6.71
CA LYS A 117 -7.62 2.26 6.42
C LYS A 117 -7.38 0.77 6.62
N TYR A 118 -6.98 0.37 7.83
CA TYR A 118 -6.96 -1.05 8.21
C TYR A 118 -8.36 -1.60 8.53
N ALA A 119 -9.26 -0.71 8.95
CA ALA A 119 -10.67 -0.99 9.18
C ALA A 119 -11.53 0.09 8.48
N SER A 120 -12.81 -0.23 8.26
CA SER A 120 -13.74 0.72 7.68
C SER A 120 -14.07 1.86 8.63
N VAL A 121 -14.45 3.01 8.08
CA VAL A 121 -14.83 4.20 8.86
C VAL A 121 -16.24 4.61 8.44
N CYS A 122 -17.20 4.63 9.36
CA CYS A 122 -18.55 5.07 9.01
C CYS A 122 -18.56 6.58 8.69
N ALA A 123 -19.52 7.01 7.87
CA ALA A 123 -19.62 8.41 7.43
C ALA A 123 -19.67 9.40 8.61
N ALA A 124 -20.41 9.06 9.68
CA ALA A 124 -20.53 9.91 10.87
C ALA A 124 -19.18 10.12 11.58
N CYS A 125 -18.41 9.06 11.81
CA CYS A 125 -17.08 9.16 12.42
C CYS A 125 -16.09 9.88 11.51
N PHE A 126 -16.14 9.62 10.20
CA PHE A 126 -15.29 10.28 9.22
C PHE A 126 -15.49 11.80 9.22
N GLU A 127 -16.75 12.25 9.14
CA GLU A 127 -17.13 13.67 9.18
C GLU A 127 -16.75 14.33 10.50
N ALA A 128 -17.03 13.66 11.63
CA ALA A 128 -16.67 14.15 12.96
C ALA A 128 -15.16 14.11 13.25
N ARG A 129 -14.36 13.46 12.39
CA ARG A 129 -12.91 13.24 12.56
C ARG A 129 -12.54 12.58 13.89
N VAL A 130 -13.35 11.61 14.30
CA VAL A 130 -13.15 10.84 15.55
C VAL A 130 -12.99 9.37 15.24
N HIS A 131 -12.11 8.71 15.98
CA HIS A 131 -11.86 7.28 15.83
C HIS A 131 -13.18 6.45 15.71
N CYS A 132 -13.27 5.57 14.72
CA CYS A 132 -14.49 4.82 14.41
C CYS A 132 -14.42 3.42 15.00
N THR A 133 -15.16 3.19 16.08
CA THR A 133 -15.26 1.88 16.75
C THR A 133 -16.35 0.98 16.16
N HIS A 134 -17.14 1.47 15.20
CA HIS A 134 -18.28 0.73 14.62
C HIS A 134 -17.89 -0.41 13.67
N HIS A 135 -16.65 -0.43 13.18
CA HIS A 135 -16.17 -1.47 12.27
C HIS A 135 -14.92 -2.12 12.87
N PRO A 136 -14.97 -3.41 13.23
CA PRO A 136 -13.81 -4.11 13.74
C PRO A 136 -12.74 -4.26 12.66
N GLU A 137 -11.48 -4.17 13.07
CA GLU A 137 -10.34 -4.47 12.21
C GLU A 137 -10.24 -5.97 11.96
N ARG A 138 -10.04 -6.36 10.70
CA ARG A 138 -10.01 -7.77 10.26
C ARG A 138 -8.78 -7.99 9.39
N ARG A 139 -8.39 -9.26 9.24
CA ARG A 139 -7.35 -9.69 8.28
C ARG A 139 -7.66 -9.07 6.92
N LEU A 140 -6.72 -8.49 6.20
CA LEU A 140 -6.97 -7.97 4.83
C LEU A 140 -6.62 -9.01 3.76
N ARG A 141 -7.14 -8.86 2.54
CA ARG A 141 -6.64 -9.58 1.35
C ARG A 141 -5.49 -8.81 0.72
N LEU A 142 -5.61 -7.49 0.72
CA LEU A 142 -4.68 -6.59 0.07
C LEU A 142 -4.48 -5.34 0.93
N LEU A 143 -3.24 -4.97 1.17
CA LEU A 143 -2.89 -3.70 1.78
C LEU A 143 -2.03 -2.89 0.80
N PHE A 144 -2.52 -1.74 0.36
CA PHE A 144 -1.74 -0.81 -0.43
C PHE A 144 -0.88 0.10 0.45
N ILE A 145 0.40 0.23 0.10
CA ILE A 145 1.36 1.11 0.78
C ILE A 145 1.83 2.21 -0.17
N GLY A 146 1.33 3.42 0.05
CA GLY A 146 1.79 4.63 -0.61
C GLY A 146 3.10 5.17 -0.06
N HIS A 147 3.59 6.26 -0.65
CA HIS A 147 4.84 6.88 -0.21
C HIS A 147 4.61 7.76 1.03
N ASN A 148 3.74 8.76 0.91
CA ASN A 148 3.29 9.65 1.98
C ASN A 148 2.02 10.35 1.46
N PRO A 149 1.14 10.83 2.35
CA PRO A 149 -0.08 11.49 1.91
C PRO A 149 0.25 12.80 1.17
N SER A 150 -0.39 13.04 0.03
CA SER A 150 -0.38 14.38 -0.57
C SER A 150 -1.13 15.35 0.33
N GLU A 151 -0.86 16.65 0.22
CA GLU A 151 -1.62 17.68 0.97
C GLU A 151 -3.14 17.58 0.72
N HIS A 152 -3.54 17.25 -0.51
CA HIS A 152 -4.94 17.08 -0.88
C HIS A 152 -5.58 15.84 -0.24
N ALA A 153 -4.87 14.71 -0.26
CA ALA A 153 -5.31 13.48 0.41
C ALA A 153 -5.40 13.67 1.93
N TRP A 154 -4.43 14.36 2.50
CA TRP A 154 -4.40 14.72 3.92
C TRP A 154 -5.56 15.64 4.32
N ALA A 155 -5.87 16.65 3.50
CA ALA A 155 -6.94 17.59 3.77
C ALA A 155 -8.32 16.94 3.69
N SER A 156 -8.54 16.10 2.67
CA SER A 156 -9.81 15.40 2.44
C SER A 156 -10.01 14.16 3.33
N GLY A 157 -8.93 13.57 3.87
CA GLY A 157 -8.99 12.27 4.54
C GLY A 157 -9.16 11.10 3.56
N ASN A 158 -9.11 11.38 2.25
CA ASN A 158 -9.32 10.40 1.19
C ASN A 158 -8.02 10.03 0.48
N PHE A 159 -7.73 8.73 0.42
CA PHE A 159 -6.52 8.22 -0.20
C PHE A 159 -6.50 8.48 -1.70
N TYR A 160 -5.35 8.93 -2.20
CA TYR A 160 -5.13 9.19 -3.63
C TYR A 160 -6.19 10.12 -4.27
N SER A 161 -6.80 11.03 -3.51
CA SER A 161 -7.89 11.90 -3.97
C SER A 161 -7.47 13.02 -4.91
N ASN A 162 -6.16 13.28 -5.06
CA ASN A 162 -5.69 14.29 -6.00
C ASN A 162 -6.12 13.92 -7.43
N PRO A 163 -6.79 14.81 -8.20
CA PRO A 163 -7.31 14.48 -9.52
C PRO A 163 -6.26 14.01 -10.54
N THR A 164 -4.99 14.38 -10.34
CA THR A 164 -3.89 13.93 -11.20
C THR A 164 -3.39 12.53 -10.85
N ASN A 165 -3.81 11.95 -9.72
CA ASN A 165 -3.45 10.60 -9.32
C ASN A 165 -4.32 9.57 -10.07
N ARG A 166 -3.67 8.54 -10.61
CA ARG A 166 -4.30 7.52 -11.46
C ARG A 166 -4.77 6.29 -10.69
N MET A 167 -4.57 6.22 -9.36
CA MET A 167 -4.82 5.03 -8.54
C MET A 167 -6.21 4.46 -8.77
N TRP A 168 -7.26 5.25 -8.55
CA TRP A 168 -8.65 4.78 -8.65
C TRP A 168 -9.00 4.26 -10.05
N LYS A 169 -8.49 4.89 -11.12
CA LYS A 169 -8.64 4.38 -12.48
C LYS A 169 -7.96 3.02 -12.67
N LEU A 170 -6.76 2.85 -12.11
CA LEU A 170 -5.99 1.60 -12.21
C LEU A 170 -6.59 0.48 -11.36
N LEU A 171 -7.19 0.81 -10.22
CA LEU A 171 -7.91 -0.16 -9.39
C LEU A 171 -9.14 -0.71 -10.11
N ARG A 172 -9.93 0.14 -10.76
CA ARG A 172 -11.06 -0.27 -11.62
C ARG A 172 -10.59 -1.12 -12.78
N LEU A 173 -9.56 -0.66 -13.49
CA LEU A 173 -8.96 -1.41 -14.61
C LEU A 173 -8.48 -2.81 -14.19
N GLY A 174 -7.94 -2.94 -12.98
CA GLY A 174 -7.52 -4.23 -12.43
C GLY A 174 -8.67 -5.09 -11.91
N GLY A 175 -9.91 -4.59 -11.86
CA GLY A 175 -11.03 -5.28 -11.20
C GLY A 175 -10.85 -5.42 -9.68
N ILE A 176 -10.04 -4.55 -9.06
CA ILE A 176 -9.79 -4.54 -7.61
C ILE A 176 -10.95 -3.90 -6.85
N ILE A 177 -11.60 -2.92 -7.47
CA ILE A 177 -12.75 -2.18 -6.94
C ILE A 177 -13.87 -2.14 -8.00
N PRO A 178 -15.14 -1.91 -7.60
CA PRO A 178 -16.25 -1.64 -8.53
C PRO A 178 -16.01 -0.42 -9.43
N ASP A 179 -16.66 -0.39 -10.59
CA ASP A 179 -16.45 0.64 -11.62
C ASP A 179 -16.93 2.03 -11.19
N GLU A 180 -17.91 2.08 -10.29
CA GLU A 180 -18.49 3.30 -9.75
C GLU A 180 -17.70 3.87 -8.56
N TRP A 181 -16.70 3.14 -8.04
CA TRP A 181 -15.97 3.56 -6.84
C TRP A 181 -14.86 4.59 -7.12
N GLY A 182 -14.75 5.57 -6.23
CA GLY A 182 -13.80 6.66 -6.24
C GLY A 182 -13.12 6.92 -4.88
N PRO A 183 -12.30 7.99 -4.77
CA PRO A 183 -11.62 8.38 -3.54
C PRO A 183 -12.47 8.37 -2.27
N GLU A 184 -13.73 8.77 -2.38
CA GLU A 184 -14.75 8.82 -1.32
C GLU A 184 -15.10 7.44 -0.74
N ASP A 185 -14.91 6.36 -1.51
CA ASP A 185 -15.26 4.99 -1.10
C ASP A 185 -14.15 4.30 -0.29
N ASN A 186 -12.99 4.94 -0.11
CA ASN A 186 -11.86 4.30 0.58
C ASN A 186 -12.19 3.80 2.00
N ASN A 187 -13.15 4.45 2.66
CA ASN A 187 -13.58 4.07 4.00
C ASN A 187 -14.34 2.74 4.00
N ASN A 188 -14.91 2.34 2.87
CA ASN A 188 -15.69 1.11 2.73
C ASN A 188 -14.82 -0.08 2.29
N MET A 189 -13.68 0.19 1.64
CA MET A 189 -12.77 -0.82 1.07
C MET A 189 -12.34 -1.92 2.05
N PRO A 190 -11.99 -1.63 3.33
CA PRO A 190 -11.53 -2.68 4.24
C PRO A 190 -12.59 -3.74 4.53
N SER A 191 -13.82 -3.33 4.88
CA SER A 191 -14.90 -4.29 5.19
C SER A 191 -15.51 -4.93 3.94
N MET A 192 -15.78 -4.14 2.90
CA MET A 192 -16.49 -4.63 1.72
C MET A 192 -15.61 -5.45 0.79
N LEU A 193 -14.33 -5.08 0.66
CA LEU A 193 -13.40 -5.68 -0.32
C LEU A 193 -12.23 -6.39 0.32
N GLY A 194 -11.95 -6.19 1.62
CA GLY A 194 -10.73 -6.68 2.26
C GLY A 194 -9.50 -5.92 1.79
N VAL A 195 -9.67 -4.68 1.34
CA VAL A 195 -8.57 -3.86 0.81
C VAL A 195 -8.30 -2.69 1.75
N GLY A 196 -7.12 -2.68 2.34
CA GLY A 196 -6.64 -1.60 3.20
C GLY A 196 -5.72 -0.63 2.48
N LEU A 197 -5.55 0.55 3.07
CA LEU A 197 -4.73 1.63 2.56
C LEU A 197 -3.86 2.22 3.68
N THR A 198 -2.58 2.40 3.39
CA THR A 198 -1.60 2.99 4.27
C THR A 198 -0.52 3.73 3.48
N ASP A 199 0.34 4.48 4.15
CA ASP A 199 1.53 5.10 3.59
C ASP A 199 2.77 4.70 4.38
N LEU A 200 3.93 4.63 3.72
CA LEU A 200 5.23 4.57 4.41
C LEU A 200 5.42 5.80 5.30
N GLY A 201 5.19 6.99 4.74
CA GLY A 201 5.38 8.26 5.40
C GLY A 201 4.18 8.76 6.20
N THR A 202 4.50 9.56 7.22
CA THR A 202 3.55 10.10 8.20
C THR A 202 3.22 11.57 7.98
N GLU A 203 3.96 12.24 7.09
CA GLU A 203 3.89 13.69 6.89
C GLU A 203 3.28 14.03 5.52
N PRO A 204 2.33 14.98 5.46
CA PRO A 204 1.79 15.42 4.18
C PRO A 204 2.86 16.13 3.36
N GLY A 205 2.88 15.87 2.06
CA GLY A 205 3.81 16.50 1.14
C GLY A 205 3.68 16.01 -0.29
N ASN A 206 3.98 16.89 -1.24
CA ASN A 206 3.76 16.62 -2.67
C ASN A 206 5.02 16.13 -3.40
N ASP A 207 6.21 16.28 -2.81
CA ASP A 207 7.48 15.84 -3.40
C ASP A 207 8.11 14.73 -2.56
N ALA A 208 8.10 13.52 -3.11
CA ALA A 208 8.74 12.34 -2.51
C ALA A 208 10.27 12.47 -2.38
N ASN A 209 10.89 13.41 -3.11
CA ASN A 209 12.32 13.68 -3.03
C ASN A 209 12.73 14.57 -1.85
N SER A 210 11.78 15.25 -1.21
CA SER A 210 12.03 16.09 -0.04
C SER A 210 12.46 15.29 1.20
N TYR A 211 12.16 13.99 1.24
CA TYR A 211 12.45 13.12 2.38
C TYR A 211 13.81 12.43 2.24
N LYS A 212 14.72 12.79 3.15
CA LYS A 212 16.10 12.27 3.18
C LYS A 212 16.16 10.87 3.82
N ARG A 213 17.30 10.18 3.64
CA ARG A 213 17.54 8.81 4.15
C ARG A 213 17.21 8.61 5.63
N ALA A 214 17.51 9.58 6.49
CA ALA A 214 17.21 9.49 7.92
C ALA A 214 15.69 9.39 8.18
N LYS A 215 14.91 10.26 7.53
CA LYS A 215 13.44 10.24 7.60
C LYS A 215 12.86 8.97 6.99
N MET A 216 13.42 8.47 5.87
CA MET A 216 12.99 7.18 5.30
C MET A 216 13.24 5.99 6.26
N ARG A 217 14.32 6.00 7.05
CA ARG A 217 14.57 4.98 8.07
C ARG A 217 13.59 5.06 9.23
N GLU A 218 13.31 6.27 9.71
CA GLU A 218 12.29 6.53 10.74
C GLU A 218 10.92 5.99 10.27
N TRP A 219 10.52 6.33 9.05
CA TRP A 219 9.27 5.86 8.46
C TRP A 219 9.24 4.36 8.22
N ARG A 220 10.37 3.72 7.90
CA ARG A 220 10.46 2.26 7.83
C ARG A 220 10.13 1.63 9.18
N SER A 221 10.77 2.10 10.26
CA SER A 221 10.50 1.58 11.60
C SER A 221 9.05 1.82 12.03
N ASP A 222 8.50 3.01 11.75
CA ASP A 222 7.08 3.32 11.98
C ASP A 222 6.14 2.38 11.21
N LEU A 223 6.37 2.20 9.90
CA LEU A 223 5.58 1.31 9.07
C LEU A 223 5.60 -0.12 9.62
N TYR A 224 6.77 -0.62 10.03
CA TYR A 224 6.86 -1.98 10.54
C TYR A 224 6.07 -2.15 11.83
N GLY A 225 6.19 -1.21 12.77
CA GLY A 225 5.39 -1.23 13.99
C GLY A 225 3.89 -1.16 13.71
N ARG A 226 3.45 -0.40 12.71
CA ARG A 226 2.04 -0.33 12.30
C ARG A 226 1.55 -1.66 11.69
N LEU A 227 2.37 -2.32 10.89
CA LEU A 227 2.07 -3.63 10.31
C LEU A 227 1.96 -4.70 11.39
N GLU A 228 2.91 -4.78 12.33
CA GLU A 228 2.87 -5.70 13.47
C GLU A 228 1.64 -5.44 14.36
N ALA A 229 1.33 -4.17 14.60
CA ALA A 229 0.17 -3.81 15.40
C ALA A 229 -1.15 -4.20 14.71
N HIS A 230 -1.23 -4.13 13.37
CA HIS A 230 -2.37 -4.67 12.62
C HIS A 230 -2.52 -6.18 12.84
N LEU A 231 -1.42 -6.95 12.73
CA LEU A 231 -1.45 -8.39 13.02
C LEU A 231 -1.96 -8.70 14.42
N ALA A 232 -1.46 -7.97 15.42
CA ALA A 232 -1.83 -8.15 16.83
C ALA A 232 -3.32 -7.87 17.07
N ARG A 233 -3.85 -6.78 16.49
CA ARG A 233 -5.29 -6.43 16.62
C ARG A 233 -6.19 -7.45 15.93
N VAL A 234 -5.85 -7.88 14.72
CA VAL A 234 -6.61 -8.93 14.01
C VAL A 234 -6.58 -10.25 14.78
N ALA A 235 -5.43 -10.61 15.36
CA ALA A 235 -5.29 -11.81 16.17
C ALA A 235 -6.21 -11.78 17.41
N ALA A 236 -6.26 -10.64 18.10
CA ALA A 236 -7.05 -10.49 19.31
C ALA A 236 -8.56 -10.32 19.04
N CYS A 237 -8.97 -9.84 17.85
CA CYS A 237 -10.37 -9.85 17.40
C CYS A 237 -10.84 -11.21 16.85
N SER A 238 -9.93 -12.16 16.59
CA SER A 238 -10.28 -13.49 16.10
C SER A 238 -10.75 -14.38 17.26
N ALA A 239 -11.94 -14.98 17.17
CA ALA A 239 -12.54 -15.74 18.26
C ALA A 239 -11.59 -16.81 18.87
N PRO A 240 -11.55 -16.96 20.21
CA PRO A 240 -10.78 -18.01 20.87
C PRO A 240 -11.44 -19.38 20.63
N GLY A 241 -11.16 -19.99 19.48
CA GLY A 241 -11.82 -21.23 19.06
C GLY A 241 -10.99 -22.13 18.14
N SER A 242 -9.70 -21.85 17.95
CA SER A 242 -8.78 -22.75 17.24
C SER A 242 -7.42 -22.80 17.92
N ALA A 243 -7.42 -22.81 19.25
CA ALA A 243 -6.25 -23.15 20.06
C ALA A 243 -6.00 -24.67 19.92
N GLY A 244 -5.41 -25.06 18.79
CA GLY A 244 -5.15 -26.46 18.46
C GLY A 244 -4.43 -26.66 17.14
N ASP A 245 -4.46 -25.67 16.24
CA ASP A 245 -3.72 -25.75 14.99
C ASP A 245 -2.45 -24.88 15.04
N GLN A 246 -1.32 -25.53 15.33
CA GLN A 246 0.02 -24.93 15.23
C GLN A 246 0.42 -24.61 13.78
N ARG A 247 -0.51 -24.66 12.81
CA ARG A 247 -0.28 -24.36 11.39
C ARG A 247 -1.21 -23.29 10.83
N THR A 248 -1.02 -22.02 11.19
CA THR A 248 -1.54 -20.94 10.31
C THR A 248 -0.61 -19.74 10.31
N GLU A 249 0.61 -19.91 9.80
CA GLU A 249 1.42 -18.78 9.37
C GLU A 249 0.56 -17.94 8.39
N GLY A 250 0.40 -16.65 8.69
CA GLY A 250 -0.39 -15.73 7.84
C GLY A 250 -1.89 -15.60 8.12
N ARG A 251 -2.43 -16.25 9.16
CA ARG A 251 -3.88 -16.15 9.48
C ARG A 251 -4.38 -14.73 9.65
N HIS A 252 -3.57 -13.90 10.29
CA HIS A 252 -3.93 -12.52 10.64
C HIS A 252 -3.30 -11.50 9.70
N SER A 253 -2.39 -11.93 8.81
CA SER A 253 -1.70 -11.03 7.90
C SER A 253 -2.48 -10.78 6.62
N PRO A 254 -2.27 -9.61 5.98
CA PRO A 254 -2.72 -9.40 4.62
C PRO A 254 -2.21 -10.54 3.72
N ALA A 255 -3.06 -11.07 2.83
CA ALA A 255 -2.58 -12.04 1.84
C ALA A 255 -1.52 -11.40 0.91
N VAL A 256 -1.76 -10.14 0.54
CA VAL A 256 -0.89 -9.35 -0.32
C VAL A 256 -0.64 -7.96 0.27
N VAL A 257 0.60 -7.48 0.16
CA VAL A 257 0.97 -6.08 0.36
C VAL A 257 1.49 -5.52 -0.94
N ALA A 258 0.96 -4.38 -1.38
CA ALA A 258 1.34 -3.74 -2.63
C ALA A 258 1.86 -2.31 -2.42
N PHE A 259 3.14 -2.09 -2.66
CA PHE A 259 3.73 -0.75 -2.68
C PHE A 259 3.36 -0.02 -3.96
N THR A 260 2.70 1.13 -3.88
CA THR A 260 2.27 1.92 -5.06
C THR A 260 3.40 2.77 -5.66
N GLY A 261 4.61 2.21 -5.74
CA GLY A 261 5.80 2.90 -6.24
C GLY A 261 7.12 2.22 -5.85
N LYS A 262 8.03 2.16 -6.82
CA LYS A 262 9.40 1.62 -6.68
C LYS A 262 10.23 2.34 -5.61
N ARG A 263 10.05 3.67 -5.45
CA ARG A 263 10.86 4.48 -4.54
C ARG A 263 10.60 4.10 -3.09
N GLN A 264 9.34 4.05 -2.65
CA GLN A 264 9.05 3.72 -1.24
C GLN A 264 9.56 2.33 -0.87
N TYR A 265 9.42 1.33 -1.76
CA TYR A 265 9.95 0.00 -1.53
C TYR A 265 11.48 -0.02 -1.47
N GLY A 266 12.14 0.55 -2.48
CA GLY A 266 13.61 0.55 -2.57
C GLY A 266 14.31 1.27 -1.40
N GLN A 267 13.64 2.25 -0.79
CA GLN A 267 14.15 2.98 0.38
C GLN A 267 14.06 2.19 1.69
N LEU A 268 13.37 1.04 1.72
CA LEU A 268 13.34 0.17 2.89
C LEU A 268 14.65 -0.60 3.10
N PHE A 269 15.49 -0.70 2.06
CA PHE A 269 16.77 -1.41 2.11
C PHE A 269 17.91 -0.51 2.62
N GLN A 270 18.95 -1.15 3.15
CA GLN A 270 20.18 -0.47 3.58
C GLN A 270 21.40 -1.17 2.95
N PRO A 271 22.10 -0.52 1.99
CA PRO A 271 21.73 0.75 1.34
C PRO A 271 20.44 0.65 0.50
N PRO A 272 19.77 1.78 0.18
CA PRO A 272 18.61 1.76 -0.70
C PRO A 272 18.90 1.10 -2.04
N LEU A 273 17.93 0.34 -2.56
CA LEU A 273 18.09 -0.34 -3.84
C LEU A 273 18.24 0.66 -4.99
N LYS A 274 19.21 0.40 -5.88
CA LYS A 274 19.42 1.19 -7.09
C LYS A 274 18.36 0.93 -8.16
N ARG A 275 17.82 -0.29 -8.20
CA ARG A 275 16.79 -0.72 -9.14
C ARG A 275 15.79 -1.60 -8.39
N VAL A 276 14.52 -1.43 -8.74
CA VAL A 276 13.41 -2.24 -8.23
C VAL A 276 12.56 -2.63 -9.44
N THR A 277 12.28 -3.91 -9.58
CA THR A 277 11.36 -4.45 -10.59
C THR A 277 9.94 -4.36 -10.07
N THR A 278 8.98 -4.09 -10.95
CA THR A 278 7.55 -4.10 -10.61
C THR A 278 7.00 -5.53 -10.67
N GLY A 279 5.87 -5.77 -10.00
CA GLY A 279 5.26 -7.08 -9.81
C GLY A 279 5.60 -7.73 -8.47
N LEU A 280 5.36 -9.03 -8.37
CA LEU A 280 5.67 -9.86 -7.20
C LEU A 280 7.19 -9.86 -6.92
N GLN A 281 7.55 -9.65 -5.66
CA GLN A 281 8.93 -9.70 -5.19
C GLN A 281 9.26 -11.09 -4.62
N PRO A 282 10.47 -11.62 -4.87
CA PRO A 282 10.91 -12.88 -4.27
C PRO A 282 10.92 -12.81 -2.72
N PRO A 283 10.36 -13.82 -2.00
CA PRO A 283 10.28 -13.81 -0.53
C PRO A 283 11.64 -13.72 0.19
N ASP A 284 12.70 -14.19 -0.44
CA ASP A 284 14.10 -14.13 0.03
C ASP A 284 14.77 -12.78 -0.23
N SER A 285 14.10 -11.88 -0.96
CA SER A 285 14.62 -10.56 -1.36
C SER A 285 13.91 -9.38 -0.68
N LEU A 286 13.12 -9.67 0.36
CA LEU A 286 12.35 -8.64 1.06
C LEU A 286 13.25 -7.71 1.88
N PRO A 287 12.76 -6.48 2.21
CA PRO A 287 13.51 -5.54 3.03
C PRO A 287 13.95 -6.15 4.37
N PRO A 288 15.12 -5.78 4.91
CA PRO A 288 15.61 -6.36 6.15
C PRO A 288 14.63 -6.09 7.31
N GLY A 289 14.41 -7.10 8.15
CA GLY A 289 13.47 -7.04 9.27
C GLY A 289 12.00 -6.89 8.84
N TRP A 290 11.64 -7.30 7.62
CA TRP A 290 10.25 -7.30 7.16
C TRP A 290 9.35 -8.02 8.19
N PRO A 291 8.27 -7.38 8.67
CA PRO A 291 7.53 -7.88 9.84
C PRO A 291 6.42 -8.88 9.49
N LEU A 292 6.07 -9.02 8.20
CA LEU A 292 4.99 -9.90 7.79
C LEU A 292 5.53 -11.30 7.46
N PRO A 293 4.72 -12.36 7.71
CA PRO A 293 5.13 -13.74 7.45
C PRO A 293 5.39 -14.01 5.98
N THR A 294 6.07 -15.12 5.69
CA THR A 294 6.45 -15.51 4.32
C THR A 294 5.25 -15.83 3.44
N SER A 295 4.10 -16.13 4.05
CA SER A 295 2.81 -16.31 3.40
C SER A 295 2.22 -15.01 2.82
N THR A 296 2.71 -13.83 3.22
CA THR A 296 2.26 -12.55 2.68
C THR A 296 3.10 -12.18 1.46
N GLU A 297 2.46 -12.13 0.29
CA GLU A 297 3.11 -11.70 -0.94
C GLU A 297 3.41 -10.19 -0.90
N VAL A 298 4.59 -9.80 -1.39
CA VAL A 298 4.94 -8.39 -1.54
C VAL A 298 5.01 -8.03 -3.01
N TRP A 299 4.21 -7.06 -3.41
CA TRP A 299 4.14 -6.53 -4.77
C TRP A 299 4.66 -5.11 -4.81
N VAL A 300 5.36 -4.77 -5.89
CA VAL A 300 5.77 -3.38 -6.18
C VAL A 300 5.10 -2.92 -7.46
N LEU A 301 4.35 -1.85 -7.38
CA LEU A 301 3.63 -1.27 -8.50
C LEU A 301 4.36 -0.03 -9.02
N PRO A 302 4.13 0.37 -10.28
CA PRO A 302 4.51 1.69 -10.75
C PRO A 302 3.77 2.79 -9.96
N SER A 303 4.35 3.99 -9.91
CA SER A 303 3.75 5.11 -9.18
C SER A 303 2.43 5.55 -9.83
N THR A 304 1.44 5.87 -9.01
CA THR A 304 0.15 6.39 -9.49
C THR A 304 0.11 7.91 -9.65
N SER A 305 1.18 8.60 -9.23
CA SER A 305 1.25 10.07 -9.29
C SER A 305 1.22 10.57 -10.72
N GLY A 306 0.43 11.63 -10.98
CA GLY A 306 0.43 12.34 -12.26
C GLY A 306 1.80 12.93 -12.64
N ARG A 307 2.67 13.16 -11.63
CA ARG A 307 4.05 13.65 -11.82
C ARG A 307 5.03 12.58 -12.30
N ALA A 308 4.67 11.29 -12.18
CA ALA A 308 5.54 10.21 -12.62
C ALA A 308 5.50 10.09 -14.14
N VAL A 309 6.68 10.06 -14.76
CA VAL A 309 6.85 9.72 -16.17
C VAL A 309 6.87 8.20 -16.27
N ILE A 310 5.82 7.63 -16.85
CA ILE A 310 5.64 6.18 -16.98
C ILE A 310 5.32 5.88 -18.44
N PRO A 311 6.03 4.93 -19.09
CA PRO A 311 5.68 4.48 -20.42
C PRO A 311 4.23 3.94 -20.48
N PRO A 312 3.46 4.25 -21.53
CA PRO A 312 2.13 3.67 -21.73
C PRO A 312 2.18 2.12 -21.71
N GLY A 313 1.24 1.46 -21.03
CA GLY A 313 1.14 0.00 -20.98
C GLY A 313 1.92 -0.68 -19.84
N GLU A 314 3.03 -0.09 -19.38
CA GLU A 314 3.78 -0.61 -18.21
C GLU A 314 2.99 -0.41 -16.90
N LEU A 315 2.15 0.63 -16.86
CA LEU A 315 1.35 0.98 -15.70
C LEU A 315 0.22 -0.01 -15.48
N GLU A 316 -0.54 -0.31 -16.53
CA GLU A 316 -1.78 -1.07 -16.48
C GLU A 316 -1.56 -2.56 -16.18
N GLY A 317 -0.57 -3.18 -16.83
CA GLY A 317 -0.36 -4.63 -16.78
C GLY A 317 -0.15 -5.17 -15.37
N VAL A 318 0.56 -4.43 -14.52
CA VAL A 318 0.84 -4.85 -13.14
C VAL A 318 -0.41 -4.77 -12.24
N TYR A 319 -1.28 -3.77 -12.45
CA TYR A 319 -2.55 -3.66 -11.72
C TYR A 319 -3.55 -4.74 -12.14
N ILE A 320 -3.59 -5.08 -13.43
CA ILE A 320 -4.40 -6.20 -13.94
C ILE A 320 -3.89 -7.52 -13.35
N ALA A 321 -2.57 -7.74 -13.32
CA ALA A 321 -1.99 -8.95 -12.72
C ALA A 321 -2.27 -9.04 -11.21
N LEU A 322 -2.16 -7.93 -10.47
CA LEU A 322 -2.50 -7.88 -9.05
C LEU A 322 -3.98 -8.18 -8.82
N GLY A 323 -4.87 -7.56 -9.61
CA GLY A 323 -6.30 -7.78 -9.55
C GLY A 323 -6.70 -9.24 -9.80
N LYS A 324 -6.08 -9.86 -10.82
CA LYS A 324 -6.23 -11.30 -11.07
C LYS A 324 -5.70 -12.14 -9.91
N ARG A 325 -4.58 -11.76 -9.27
CA ARG A 325 -4.04 -12.51 -8.11
C ARG A 325 -4.98 -12.47 -6.92
N ILE A 326 -5.52 -11.30 -6.58
CA ILE A 326 -6.39 -11.15 -5.41
C ILE A 326 -7.80 -11.69 -5.65
N SER A 327 -8.25 -11.87 -6.91
CA SER A 327 -9.55 -12.47 -7.19
C SER A 327 -9.65 -13.94 -6.75
N TYR A 328 -8.50 -14.62 -6.63
CA TYR A 328 -8.41 -15.96 -6.04
C TYR A 328 -8.40 -15.97 -4.50
N GLU A 329 -8.18 -14.82 -3.84
CA GLU A 329 -8.30 -14.72 -2.38
C GLU A 329 -9.77 -14.66 -1.97
N THR A 330 -10.24 -15.72 -1.30
CA THR A 330 -11.58 -15.75 -0.72
C THR A 330 -11.75 -14.65 0.32
N TRP A 331 -12.85 -13.92 0.23
CA TRP A 331 -13.19 -12.86 1.17
C TRP A 331 -14.64 -12.97 1.58
N GLU A 332 -14.86 -12.99 2.88
CA GLU A 332 -16.19 -12.89 3.44
C GLU A 332 -16.69 -11.46 3.21
N ARG A 333 -17.48 -11.28 2.16
CA ARG A 333 -18.14 -10.01 1.90
C ARG A 333 -19.18 -9.81 3.00
N VAL A 334 -18.96 -8.83 3.86
CA VAL A 334 -20.02 -8.35 4.75
C VAL A 334 -21.07 -7.71 3.83
N THR A 335 -22.20 -8.37 3.66
CA THR A 335 -23.36 -7.78 3.01
C THR A 335 -23.89 -6.72 3.96
N VAL A 336 -23.73 -5.46 3.61
CA VAL A 336 -24.41 -4.37 4.30
C VAL A 336 -25.89 -4.51 3.91
N GLN A 337 -26.73 -4.89 4.88
CA GLN A 337 -28.19 -4.90 4.71
C GLN A 337 -28.75 -3.49 4.62
#